data_AF-A0AAV6IMB7-F1
#
_entry.id   AF-A0AAV6IMB7-F1
#
_cell.length_a   1.000
_cell.length_b   1.000
_cell.length_c   1.000
_cell.angle_alpha   90.00
_cell.angle_beta   90.00
_cell.angle_gamma   90.00
#
_symmetry.space_group_name_H-M   'P 1'
#
loop_
_entity.id
_entity.type
_entity.pdbx_description
1 polymer ?
#
loop_
_entity_poly.entity_id
_entity_poly.type
_entity_poly.pdbx_seq_one_letter_code
_entity_poly.pdbx_strand_id
1 'polypeptide(L)'
;MGKARKVGIGMDYSPTSKSALRWTIENLIDPGDLVVVVHVLSSKSDPTSKKLFEDTGSPLVPLEEFKDINVCKKYGLIPDTEVLDLLDTASRTKAAKVVAKIYWGDAREKLCDCVQDLKLDSLVLGSRGLGAIKR
;
A
#
# COMPACT_ATOMS: atom_id res chain seq x y z
N MET A 1 20.60 15.80 -9.54
CA MET A 1 19.68 14.66 -9.67
C MET A 1 18.95 14.54 -8.35
N GLY A 2 17.66 14.90 -8.32
CA GLY A 2 16.86 14.88 -7.09
C GLY A 2 16.76 13.47 -6.53
N LYS A 3 16.78 13.34 -5.20
CA LYS A 3 16.62 12.08 -4.48
C LYS A 3 15.30 11.42 -4.89
N ALA A 4 15.34 10.16 -5.35
CA ALA A 4 14.13 9.39 -5.62
C ALA A 4 13.28 9.32 -4.34
N ARG A 5 12.05 9.85 -4.40
CA ARG A 5 11.20 9.94 -3.23
C ARG A 5 10.47 8.62 -3.02
N LYS A 6 10.16 8.33 -1.76
CA LYS A 6 9.39 7.16 -1.37
C LYS A 6 8.00 7.60 -0.93
N VAL A 7 7.00 7.25 -1.71
CA VAL A 7 5.60 7.61 -1.47
C VAL A 7 4.86 6.37 -0.99
N GLY A 8 4.39 6.37 0.26
CA GLY A 8 3.51 5.34 0.78
C GLY A 8 2.04 5.63 0.48
N ILE A 9 1.25 4.59 0.23
CA ILE A 9 -0.20 4.69 0.02
C ILE A 9 -0.89 3.64 0.88
N GLY A 10 -1.75 4.06 1.81
CA GLY A 10 -2.56 3.11 2.59
C GLY A 10 -3.73 2.58 1.77
N MET A 11 -3.82 1.25 1.66
CA MET A 11 -4.82 0.58 0.83
C MET A 11 -5.63 -0.44 1.64
N ASP A 12 -6.93 -0.17 1.77
CA ASP A 12 -7.91 -1.06 2.40
C ASP A 12 -9.04 -1.48 1.44
N TYR A 13 -8.85 -1.29 0.13
CA TYR A 13 -9.83 -1.54 -0.95
C TYR A 13 -11.14 -0.74 -0.84
N SER A 14 -11.21 0.23 0.07
CA SER A 14 -12.34 1.15 0.13
C SER A 14 -12.38 2.08 -1.09
N PRO A 15 -13.56 2.63 -1.45
CA PRO A 15 -13.64 3.65 -2.49
C PRO A 15 -12.72 4.84 -2.22
N THR A 16 -12.57 5.22 -0.95
CA THR A 16 -11.71 6.32 -0.51
C THR A 16 -10.23 6.04 -0.67
N SER A 17 -9.77 4.80 -0.44
CA SER A 17 -8.38 4.42 -0.68
C SER A 17 -8.06 4.32 -2.17
N LYS A 18 -9.02 3.86 -2.99
CA LYS A 18 -8.89 3.84 -4.46
C LYS A 18 -8.78 5.25 -5.04
N SER A 19 -9.60 6.19 -4.56
CA SER A 19 -9.49 7.60 -4.95
C SER A 19 -8.17 8.23 -4.51
N ALA A 20 -7.68 7.90 -3.31
CA ALA A 20 -6.36 8.36 -2.85
C ALA A 20 -5.23 7.84 -3.75
N LEU A 21 -5.30 6.57 -4.18
CA LEU A 21 -4.35 6.01 -5.14
C LEU A 21 -4.38 6.77 -6.47
N ARG A 22 -5.56 6.98 -7.06
CA ARG A 22 -5.72 7.77 -8.30
C ARG A 22 -5.10 9.16 -8.18
N TRP A 23 -5.46 9.88 -7.12
CA TRP A 23 -4.95 11.23 -6.88
C TRP A 23 -3.42 11.24 -6.76
N THR A 24 -2.85 10.24 -6.08
CA THR A 24 -1.40 10.09 -5.91
C THR A 24 -0.68 9.89 -7.25
N ILE A 25 -1.23 9.07 -8.13
CA ILE A 25 -0.67 8.79 -9.47
C ILE A 25 -0.67 10.06 -10.33
N GLU A 26 -1.75 10.82 -10.28
CA GLU A 26 -1.90 12.01 -11.11
C GLU A 26 -1.06 13.20 -10.60
N ASN A 27 -1.01 13.40 -9.27
CA ASN A 27 -0.53 14.65 -8.69
C ASN A 27 0.79 14.55 -7.92
N LEU A 28 1.14 13.37 -7.39
CA LEU A 28 2.28 13.23 -6.47
C LEU A 28 3.44 12.42 -7.06
N ILE A 29 3.16 11.42 -7.89
CA ILE A 29 4.18 10.51 -8.44
C ILE A 29 4.92 11.18 -9.60
N ASP A 30 6.25 11.25 -9.48
CA ASP A 30 7.17 11.66 -10.54
C ASP A 30 8.04 10.50 -11.03
N PRO A 31 8.66 10.63 -12.21
CA PRO A 31 9.55 9.61 -12.75
C PRO A 31 10.73 9.28 -11.86
N GLY A 32 10.88 7.98 -11.56
CA GLY A 32 11.94 7.45 -10.69
C GLY A 32 11.56 7.34 -9.21
N ASP A 33 10.35 7.78 -8.81
CA ASP A 33 9.87 7.60 -7.45
C ASP A 33 9.55 6.12 -7.13
N LEU A 34 9.65 5.77 -5.84
CA LEU A 34 9.25 4.48 -5.30
C LEU A 34 7.89 4.60 -4.63
N VAL A 35 6.89 3.93 -5.19
CA VAL A 35 5.53 3.86 -4.65
C VAL A 35 5.39 2.60 -3.82
N VAL A 36 5.07 2.76 -2.53
CA VAL A 36 4.85 1.65 -1.61
C VAL A 36 3.37 1.57 -1.26
N VAL A 37 2.69 0.54 -1.75
CA VAL A 37 1.30 0.24 -1.39
C VAL A 37 1.30 -0.52 -0.07
N VAL A 38 0.72 0.08 0.97
CA VAL A 38 0.68 -0.49 2.32
C VAL A 38 -0.70 -1.04 2.60
N HIS A 39 -0.79 -2.36 2.72
CA HIS A 39 -1.99 -3.03 3.18
C HIS A 39 -1.85 -3.37 4.66
N VAL A 40 -2.85 -3.01 5.47
CA VAL A 40 -2.92 -3.50 6.86
C VAL A 40 -4.14 -4.37 7.03
N LEU A 41 -3.90 -5.65 7.30
CA LEU A 41 -4.91 -6.62 7.63
C LEU A 41 -5.11 -6.67 9.15
N SER A 42 -6.35 -6.90 9.59
CA SER A 42 -6.65 -7.03 11.02
C SER A 42 -5.97 -8.26 11.61
N SER A 43 -5.53 -8.17 12.87
CA SER A 43 -4.99 -9.28 13.66
C SER A 43 -5.85 -10.56 13.64
N LYS A 44 -7.16 -10.46 13.36
CA LYS A 44 -8.06 -11.62 13.27
C LYS A 44 -7.95 -12.42 11.97
N SER A 45 -7.28 -11.93 10.93
CA SER A 45 -6.99 -12.75 9.76
C SER A 45 -5.88 -13.73 10.12
N ASP A 46 -6.09 -15.01 9.80
CA ASP A 46 -5.16 -16.11 10.12
C ASP A 46 -4.50 -16.66 8.84
N PRO A 47 -3.71 -15.86 8.09
CA PRO A 47 -2.90 -16.42 7.02
C PRO A 47 -1.70 -17.15 7.62
N THR A 48 -1.34 -18.28 7.03
CA THR A 48 -0.16 -19.10 7.38
C THR A 48 1.15 -18.31 7.44
N SER A 49 1.21 -17.16 6.74
CA SER A 49 2.34 -16.23 6.69
C SER A 49 2.45 -15.30 7.90
N LYS A 50 1.38 -15.15 8.71
CA LYS A 50 1.35 -14.25 9.87
C LYS A 50 2.40 -14.60 10.91
N LYS A 51 2.60 -15.90 11.18
CA LYS A 51 3.61 -16.39 12.14
C LYS A 51 5.06 -16.06 11.77
N LEU A 52 5.36 -15.78 10.50
CA LEU A 52 6.72 -15.53 10.02
C LEU A 52 7.07 -14.04 9.95
N PHE A 53 6.07 -13.16 9.94
CA PHE A 53 6.23 -11.73 9.63
C PHE A 53 5.38 -10.81 10.53
N GLU A 54 5.04 -11.28 11.73
CA GLU A 54 4.13 -10.60 12.66
C GLU A 54 4.68 -9.23 13.10
N ASP A 55 6.00 -9.14 13.29
CA ASP A 55 6.66 -7.92 13.76
C ASP A 55 7.01 -6.96 12.61
N THR A 56 7.59 -7.46 11.52
CA THR A 56 8.20 -6.65 10.43
C THR A 56 7.30 -6.45 9.20
N GLY A 57 6.21 -7.20 9.08
CA GLY A 57 5.37 -7.24 7.87
C GLY A 57 5.99 -8.05 6.73
N SER A 58 5.25 -8.21 5.63
CA SER A 58 5.69 -8.96 4.46
C SER A 58 6.98 -8.36 3.86
N PRO A 59 7.77 -9.15 3.12
CA PRO A 59 8.77 -8.57 2.23
C PRO A 59 8.11 -7.59 1.24
N LEU A 60 8.93 -6.71 0.65
CA LEU A 60 8.47 -5.83 -0.43
C LEU A 60 8.11 -6.69 -1.64
N VAL A 61 6.82 -6.79 -1.95
CA VAL A 61 6.29 -7.57 -3.06
C VAL A 61 6.25 -6.68 -4.30
N PRO A 62 7.02 -6.95 -5.36
CA PRO A 62 6.92 -6.20 -6.60
C PRO A 62 5.52 -6.33 -7.22
N LEU A 63 5.11 -5.35 -8.03
CA LEU A 63 3.82 -5.40 -8.71
C LEU A 63 3.59 -6.68 -9.53
N GLU A 64 4.66 -7.24 -10.12
CA GLU A 64 4.61 -8.49 -10.87
C GLU A 64 4.17 -9.68 -10.02
N GLU A 65 4.70 -9.80 -8.80
CA GLU A 65 4.31 -10.83 -7.84
C GLU A 65 2.94 -10.54 -7.21
N PHE A 66 2.62 -9.25 -7.01
CA PHE A 66 1.34 -8.85 -6.45
C PHE A 66 0.16 -9.13 -7.39
N LYS A 67 0.39 -9.24 -8.70
CA LYS A 67 -0.62 -9.68 -9.67
C LYS A 67 -0.98 -11.16 -9.52
N ASP A 68 -0.12 -11.98 -8.90
CA ASP A 68 -0.43 -13.38 -8.68
C ASP A 68 -1.43 -13.54 -7.54
N ILE A 69 -2.61 -14.07 -7.89
CA ILE A 69 -3.70 -14.37 -6.95
C ILE A 69 -3.22 -15.32 -5.85
N ASN A 70 -2.28 -16.24 -6.13
CA ASN A 70 -1.75 -17.18 -5.15
C ASN A 70 -0.93 -16.46 -4.08
N VAL A 71 -0.15 -15.44 -4.47
CA VAL A 71 0.65 -14.61 -3.56
C VAL A 71 -0.28 -13.75 -2.69
N CYS A 72 -1.28 -13.10 -3.29
CA CYS A 72 -2.27 -12.35 -2.52
C CYS A 72 -3.04 -13.22 -1.52
N LYS A 73 -3.49 -14.41 -1.94
CA LYS A 73 -4.15 -15.39 -1.07
C LYS A 73 -3.25 -15.86 0.07
N LYS A 74 -1.95 -16.05 -0.17
CA LYS A 74 -0.96 -16.42 0.85
C LYS A 74 -0.83 -15.35 1.96
N TYR A 75 -1.09 -14.08 1.63
CA TYR A 75 -1.10 -12.98 2.58
C TYR A 75 -2.50 -12.66 3.14
N GLY A 76 -3.56 -13.33 2.66
CA GLY A 76 -4.93 -13.09 3.08
C GLY A 76 -5.57 -11.86 2.43
N LEU A 77 -5.05 -11.42 1.28
CA LEU A 77 -5.63 -10.35 0.47
C LEU A 77 -6.46 -10.94 -0.67
N ILE A 78 -7.58 -10.26 -0.97
CA ILE A 78 -8.33 -10.46 -2.21
C ILE A 78 -7.89 -9.32 -3.13
N PRO A 79 -7.12 -9.60 -4.20
CA PRO A 79 -6.67 -8.55 -5.10
C PRO A 79 -7.88 -7.98 -5.83
N ASP A 80 -7.99 -6.66 -5.83
CA ASP A 80 -8.99 -5.93 -6.60
C ASP A 80 -8.41 -5.57 -7.96
N THR A 81 -9.08 -5.97 -9.03
CA THR A 81 -8.65 -5.71 -10.41
C THR A 81 -8.52 -4.22 -10.71
N GLU A 82 -9.35 -3.37 -10.10
CA GLU A 82 -9.29 -1.91 -10.27
C GLU A 82 -8.00 -1.34 -9.65
N VAL A 83 -7.60 -1.84 -8.47
CA VAL A 83 -6.35 -1.42 -7.82
C VAL A 83 -5.14 -1.88 -8.62
N LEU A 84 -5.15 -3.13 -9.10
CA LEU A 84 -4.07 -3.66 -9.92
C LEU A 84 -3.88 -2.85 -11.22
N ASP A 85 -4.98 -2.48 -11.88
CA ASP A 85 -4.94 -1.68 -13.11
C ASP A 85 -4.41 -0.26 -12.87
N LEU A 86 -4.80 0.37 -11.76
CA LEU A 86 -4.26 1.67 -11.35
C LEU A 86 -2.76 1.60 -11.05
N LEU A 87 -2.30 0.54 -10.38
CA LEU A 87 -0.88 0.34 -10.09
C LEU A 87 -0.05 0.07 -11.36
N ASP A 88 -0.60 -0.68 -12.31
CA ASP A 88 0.03 -0.91 -13.62
C ASP A 88 0.12 0.41 -14.41
N THR A 89 -0.96 1.18 -14.40
CA THR A 89 -1.01 2.52 -15.01
C THR A 89 0.02 3.46 -14.37
N ALA A 90 0.18 3.43 -13.05
CA ALA A 90 1.18 4.21 -12.34
C ALA A 90 2.60 3.85 -12.78
N SER A 91 2.89 2.55 -12.85
CA SER A 91 4.20 2.03 -13.22
C SER A 91 4.55 2.38 -14.68
N ARG A 92 3.60 2.24 -15.60
CA ARG A 92 3.81 2.56 -17.03
C ARG A 92 3.87 4.06 -17.32
N THR A 93 2.90 4.82 -16.80
CA THR A 93 2.73 6.24 -17.14
C THR A 93 3.84 7.09 -16.52
N LYS A 94 4.23 6.78 -15.28
CA LYS A 94 5.20 7.58 -14.53
C LYS A 94 6.57 6.93 -14.44
N ALA A 95 6.80 5.74 -15.02
CA ALA A 95 8.06 4.98 -14.86
C ALA A 95 8.48 4.83 -13.37
N ALA A 96 7.49 4.78 -12.47
CA ALA A 96 7.70 4.67 -11.03
C ALA A 96 7.78 3.19 -10.63
N LYS A 97 8.62 2.90 -9.64
CA LYS A 97 8.73 1.53 -9.10
C LYS A 97 7.62 1.32 -8.08
N VAL A 98 6.74 0.36 -8.34
CA VAL A 98 5.62 0.03 -7.44
C VAL A 98 5.95 -1.24 -6.67
N VAL A 99 5.86 -1.16 -5.34
CA VAL A 99 6.00 -2.30 -4.42
C VAL A 99 4.85 -2.32 -3.44
N ALA A 100 4.41 -3.50 -3.03
CA ALA A 100 3.40 -3.69 -2.01
C ALA A 100 4.05 -4.21 -0.72
N LYS A 101 3.56 -3.74 0.43
CA LYS A 101 3.92 -4.25 1.75
C LYS A 101 2.67 -4.52 2.56
N ILE A 102 2.57 -5.72 3.11
CA ILE A 102 1.42 -6.18 3.89
C ILE A 102 1.82 -6.24 5.36
N TYR A 103 1.01 -5.65 6.23
CA TYR A 103 1.15 -5.73 7.67
C TYR A 103 -0.09 -6.37 8.29
N TRP A 104 0.08 -6.94 9.49
CA TRP A 104 -1.00 -7.50 10.30
C TRP A 104 -1.04 -6.78 11.64
N GLY A 105 -2.20 -6.26 12.07
CA GLY A 105 -2.33 -5.56 13.36
C GLY A 105 -3.28 -4.35 13.35
N ASP A 106 -3.02 -3.37 14.22
CA ASP A 106 -3.67 -2.05 14.18
C ASP A 106 -3.09 -1.25 12.99
N ALA A 107 -3.98 -0.79 12.10
CA ALA A 107 -3.61 0.02 10.95
C ALA A 107 -2.87 1.30 11.33
N ARG A 108 -3.19 1.93 12.46
CA ARG A 108 -2.55 3.19 12.87
C ARG A 108 -1.09 2.97 13.22
N GLU A 109 -0.81 1.93 14.00
CA GLU A 109 0.55 1.59 14.41
C GLU A 109 1.37 1.09 13.23
N LYS A 110 0.83 0.14 12.46
CA LYS A 110 1.57 -0.45 11.34
C LYS A 110 1.84 0.53 10.20
N LEU A 111 0.99 1.55 10.00
CA LEU A 111 1.30 2.63 9.06
C LEU A 111 2.48 3.48 9.56
N CYS A 112 2.54 3.80 10.85
CA CYS A 112 3.68 4.51 11.44
C CYS A 112 4.97 3.68 11.35
N ASP A 113 4.92 2.39 11.70
CA ASP A 113 6.05 1.47 11.57
C ASP A 113 6.55 1.44 10.11
N CYS A 114 5.63 1.39 9.15
CA CYS A 114 5.99 1.39 7.72
C CYS A 114 6.72 2.66 7.28
N VAL A 115 6.26 3.83 7.74
CA VAL A 115 6.92 5.10 7.45
C VAL A 115 8.34 5.10 8.01
N GLN A 116 8.54 4.57 9.22
CA GLN A 116 9.85 4.51 9.87
C GLN A 116 10.78 3.47 9.21
N ASP A 117 10.28 2.27 8.94
CA ASP A 117 11.03 1.16 8.34
C ASP A 117 11.51 1.48 6.94
N LEU A 118 10.61 1.98 6.09
CA LEU A 118 10.92 2.25 4.69
C LEU A 118 11.48 3.64 4.47
N LYS A 119 11.48 4.49 5.51
CA LYS A 119 11.83 5.91 5.47
C LYS A 119 11.07 6.63 4.37
N LEU A 120 9.74 6.53 4.43
CA LEU A 120 8.85 7.16 3.45
C LEU A 120 8.96 8.70 3.55
N ASP A 121 9.05 9.38 2.43
CA ASP A 121 9.06 10.84 2.37
C ASP A 121 7.63 11.42 2.43
N SER A 122 6.62 10.63 2.02
CA SER A 122 5.20 11.01 2.09
C SER A 122 4.31 9.78 2.26
N LEU A 123 3.18 9.94 2.96
CA LEU A 123 2.15 8.90 3.13
C LEU A 123 0.79 9.47 2.72
N VAL A 124 0.13 8.83 1.76
CA VAL A 124 -1.21 9.17 1.30
C VAL A 124 -2.21 8.15 1.84
N LEU A 125 -3.31 8.64 2.41
CA LEU A 125 -4.38 7.81 2.97
C LEU A 125 -5.73 8.26 2.41
N GLY A 126 -6.63 7.30 2.20
CA GLY A 126 -8.02 7.59 1.90
C GLY A 126 -8.70 8.28 3.10
N SER A 127 -9.37 9.40 2.86
CA SER A 127 -10.17 10.04 3.90
C SER A 127 -11.39 9.15 4.19
N ARG A 128 -11.49 8.60 5.41
CA ARG A 128 -12.65 7.77 5.81
C ARG A 128 -13.97 8.54 6.01
N GLY A 129 -14.12 9.71 5.39
CA GLY A 129 -15.31 10.54 5.58
C GLY A 129 -15.56 10.92 7.04
N LEU A 130 -14.51 11.02 7.88
CA LEU A 130 -14.57 11.61 9.21
C LEU A 130 -14.72 13.15 9.11
N GLY A 131 -15.63 13.60 8.25
CA GLY A 131 -16.11 14.96 8.12
C GLY A 131 -17.30 15.14 9.05
N ALA A 132 -17.03 15.10 10.35
CA ALA A 132 -17.73 15.77 11.45
C ALA A 132 -17.18 15.15 12.74
N ILE A 133 -16.84 16.00 13.70
CA ILE A 133 -16.59 15.64 15.09
C ILE A 133 -17.65 14.60 15.51
N LYS A 134 -17.24 13.40 15.93
CA LYS A 134 -18.11 12.55 16.74
C LYS A 134 -18.25 13.24 18.10
N ARG A 135 -19.33 14.01 18.26
CA ARG A 135 -19.80 14.44 19.58
C ARG A 135 -20.52 13.27 20.25
#